data_AF-W9ZIV8-F1
#
_entry.id   AF-W9ZIV8-F1
#
_cell.length_a   1.000
_cell.length_b   1.000
_cell.length_c   1.000
_cell.angle_alpha   90.00
_cell.angle_beta   90.00
_cell.angle_gamma   90.00
#
_symmetry.space_group_name_H-M   'P 1'
#
loop_
_entity.id
_entity.type
_entity.pdbx_description
1 polymer ?
#
loop_
_entity_poly.entity_id
_entity_poly.type
_entity_poly.pdbx_seq_one_letter_code
_entity_poly.pdbx_strand_id
1 'polypeptide(L)'
;MQKMFDDTPRPPPPAPPLPPALNKKASRESPFVLKVRNAPEDWFYQPPEPPAHDDLFEPLTGPYFVYGTLKDPKMLGDVLGLEEKPALRPAKVVGYSRKLWGQYPAMQDGPQDA
;
A
#
# COMPACT_ATOMS: atom_id res chain seq x y z
N MET A 1 35.29 50.07 36.40
CA MET A 1 34.18 49.61 37.26
C MET A 1 33.34 48.63 36.46
N GLN A 2 33.55 47.33 36.68
CA GLN A 2 32.86 46.23 36.01
C GLN A 2 31.53 45.97 36.73
N LYS A 3 30.38 46.07 36.05
CA LYS A 3 29.10 45.60 36.62
C LYS A 3 28.96 44.10 36.33
N MET A 4 29.03 43.29 37.38
CA MET A 4 28.66 41.87 37.33
C MET A 4 27.16 41.79 37.08
N PHE A 5 26.74 41.05 36.05
CA PHE A 5 25.34 40.65 35.91
C PHE A 5 25.10 39.50 36.89
N ASP A 6 24.16 39.71 37.80
CA ASP A 6 23.68 38.70 38.73
C ASP A 6 22.89 37.65 37.93
N ASP A 7 23.47 36.46 37.78
CA ASP A 7 22.88 35.32 37.04
C ASP A 7 22.00 34.48 37.99
N THR A 8 20.96 35.12 38.56
CA THR A 8 19.94 34.38 39.31
C THR A 8 18.85 33.88 38.35
N PRO A 9 18.63 32.54 38.24
CA PRO A 9 17.57 32.02 37.39
C PRO A 9 16.21 32.47 37.91
N ARG A 10 15.40 33.09 37.04
CA ARG A 10 14.03 33.47 37.38
C ARG A 10 13.23 32.22 37.76
N PRO A 11 12.46 32.25 38.87
CA PRO A 11 11.57 31.15 39.20
C PRO A 11 10.54 30.95 38.08
N PRO A 12 10.11 29.70 37.82
CA PRO A 12 9.11 29.43 36.81
C PRO A 12 7.81 30.18 37.13
N PRO A 13 7.04 30.58 36.11
CA PRO A 13 5.75 31.22 36.33
C PRO A 13 4.84 30.27 37.14
N PRO A 14 3.96 30.83 37.99
CA PRO A 14 3.01 30.01 38.74
C PRO A 14 2.17 29.18 37.77
N ALA A 15 1.88 27.94 38.16
CA ALA A 15 1.02 27.07 37.38
C ALA A 15 -0.34 27.76 37.13
N PRO A 16 -0.90 27.63 35.90
CA PRO A 16 -2.22 28.18 35.61
C PRO A 16 -3.25 27.62 36.62
N PRO A 17 -4.30 28.39 36.96
CA PRO A 17 -5.33 27.91 37.87
C PRO A 17 -5.92 26.62 37.31
N LEU A 18 -5.97 25.59 38.16
CA LEU A 18 -6.62 24.33 37.83
C LEU A 18 -8.07 24.63 37.39
N PRO A 19 -8.57 24.00 36.31
CA PRO A 19 -9.98 24.12 35.97
C PRO A 19 -10.83 23.70 37.17
N PRO A 20 -12.03 24.30 37.37
CA PRO A 20 -12.89 23.94 38.49
C PRO A 20 -13.08 22.43 38.51
N ALA A 21 -12.89 21.82 39.68
CA ALA A 21 -13.04 20.38 39.84
C ALA A 21 -14.41 19.99 39.29
N LEU A 22 -14.41 19.26 38.18
CA LEU A 22 -15.62 18.83 37.50
C LEU A 22 -16.37 17.95 38.50
N ASN A 23 -17.46 18.49 39.05
CA ASN A 23 -18.22 17.86 40.12
C ASN A 23 -18.46 16.39 39.75
N LYS A 24 -17.96 15.47 40.59
CA LYS A 24 -17.96 14.01 40.41
C LYS A 24 -19.37 13.36 40.35
N LYS A 25 -20.40 14.12 39.99
CA LYS A 25 -21.81 13.71 40.03
C LYS A 25 -22.57 14.02 38.75
N ALA A 26 -21.90 13.95 37.60
CA ALA A 26 -22.56 13.79 36.31
C ALA A 26 -22.02 12.53 35.65
N SER A 27 -22.39 11.37 36.21
CA SER A 27 -22.37 10.09 35.47
C SER A 27 -23.46 10.12 34.41
N ARG A 28 -23.37 11.08 33.48
CA ARG A 28 -24.03 11.01 32.19
C ARG A 28 -22.93 10.57 31.26
N GLU A 29 -22.88 9.27 31.02
CA GLU A 29 -22.00 8.71 30.01
C GLU A 29 -22.19 9.53 28.74
N SER A 30 -21.09 10.13 28.25
CA SER A 30 -21.15 10.95 27.04
C SER A 30 -21.74 10.11 25.91
N PRO A 31 -22.59 10.67 25.03
CA PRO A 31 -23.08 9.97 23.84
C PRO A 31 -21.96 9.31 23.03
N PHE A 32 -20.75 9.88 23.09
CA PHE A 32 -19.55 9.28 22.51
C PHE A 32 -19.12 7.98 23.21
N VAL A 33 -19.03 7.98 24.55
CA VAL A 33 -18.69 6.78 25.35
C VAL A 33 -19.72 5.67 25.16
N LEU A 34 -21.01 6.03 25.09
CA LEU A 34 -22.10 5.09 24.80
C LEU A 34 -21.97 4.42 23.43
N LYS A 35 -21.39 5.10 22.43
CA LYS A 35 -21.18 4.57 21.07
C LYS A 35 -19.92 3.69 20.97
N VAL A 36 -18.90 3.97 21.77
CA VAL A 36 -17.58 3.30 21.70
C VAL A 36 -17.49 2.10 22.67
N ARG A 37 -18.43 1.92 23.61
CA ARG A 37 -18.36 0.84 24.62
C ARG A 37 -18.22 -0.59 24.08
N ASN A 38 -18.67 -0.84 22.85
CA ASN A 38 -18.60 -2.14 22.17
C ASN A 38 -17.53 -2.18 21.08
N ALA A 39 -16.77 -1.08 20.91
CA ALA A 39 -15.69 -1.04 19.94
C ALA A 39 -14.52 -1.89 20.47
N PRO A 40 -13.83 -2.66 19.60
CA PRO A 40 -12.55 -3.28 19.95
C PRO A 40 -11.56 -2.23 20.49
N GLU A 41 -10.67 -2.63 21.39
CA GLU A 41 -9.62 -1.72 21.90
C GLU A 41 -8.74 -1.15 20.76
N ASP A 42 -8.61 -1.91 19.67
CA ASP A 42 -7.82 -1.55 18.50
C ASP A 42 -8.61 -0.77 17.42
N TRP A 43 -9.90 -0.51 17.62
CA TRP A 43 -10.77 0.16 16.62
C TRP A 43 -10.21 1.50 16.14
N PHE A 44 -9.55 2.26 17.02
CA PHE A 44 -9.01 3.57 16.66
C PHE A 44 -7.79 3.47 15.71
N TYR A 45 -7.08 2.34 15.71
CA TYR A 45 -5.90 2.11 14.87
C TYR A 45 -6.22 1.21 13.66
N GLN A 46 -7.44 0.68 13.57
CA GLN A 46 -7.89 -0.11 12.43
C GLN A 46 -8.27 0.80 11.25
N PRO A 47 -7.77 0.51 10.04
CA PRO A 47 -8.27 1.14 8.82
C PRO A 47 -9.78 0.88 8.64
N PRO A 48 -10.57 1.85 8.13
CA PRO A 48 -12.01 1.66 7.89
C PRO A 48 -12.35 0.48 6.97
N GLU A 49 -11.44 0.15 6.05
CA GLU A 49 -11.51 -1.02 5.19
C GLU A 49 -10.23 -1.86 5.38
N PRO A 50 -10.35 -3.18 5.61
CA PRO A 50 -9.20 -4.06 5.52
C PRO A 50 -8.51 -3.85 4.16
N PRO A 51 -7.16 -3.80 4.11
CA PRO A 51 -6.49 -3.74 2.81
C PRO A 51 -6.99 -4.92 1.98
N ALA A 52 -7.49 -4.63 0.78
CA ALA A 52 -7.82 -5.67 -0.19
C ALA A 52 -6.62 -6.62 -0.23
N HIS A 53 -6.86 -7.90 0.08
CA HIS A 53 -5.84 -8.91 -0.11
C HIS A 53 -5.76 -9.15 -1.61
N ASP A 54 -5.14 -8.19 -2.33
CA ASP A 54 -4.71 -8.40 -3.68
C ASP A 54 -3.59 -9.43 -3.59
N ASP A 55 -3.92 -10.69 -3.87
CA ASP A 55 -2.90 -11.71 -4.01
C ASP A 55 -2.05 -11.32 -5.22
N LEU A 56 -0.86 -10.79 -4.94
CA LEU A 56 0.09 -10.33 -5.95
C LEU A 56 0.54 -11.46 -6.88
N PHE A 57 0.25 -12.71 -6.52
CA PHE A 57 0.52 -13.90 -7.31
C PHE A 57 -0.73 -14.43 -8.03
N GLU A 58 -1.92 -13.87 -7.76
CA GLU A 58 -3.10 -14.21 -8.53
C GLU A 58 -2.90 -13.66 -9.95
N PRO A 59 -2.92 -14.53 -10.98
CA PRO A 59 -2.68 -14.09 -12.34
C PRO A 59 -3.74 -13.06 -12.71
N LEU A 60 -3.30 -11.88 -13.18
CA LEU A 60 -4.22 -10.87 -13.71
C LEU A 60 -5.15 -11.56 -14.71
N THR A 61 -6.46 -11.54 -14.42
CA THR A 61 -7.46 -12.18 -15.28
C THR A 61 -7.54 -11.38 -16.57
N GLY A 62 -6.73 -11.75 -17.57
CA GLY A 62 -6.58 -10.99 -18.79
C GLY A 62 -5.78 -11.71 -19.88
N PRO A 63 -5.76 -11.15 -21.11
CA PRO A 63 -5.03 -11.72 -22.22
C PRO A 63 -3.50 -11.62 -22.00
N TYR A 64 -2.80 -12.74 -22.14
CA TYR A 64 -1.35 -12.79 -22.06
C TYR A 64 -0.71 -12.59 -23.44
N PHE A 65 0.35 -11.78 -23.48
CA PHE A 65 1.20 -11.64 -24.65
C PHE A 65 2.41 -12.58 -24.55
N VAL A 66 2.43 -13.64 -25.36
CA VAL A 66 3.55 -14.59 -25.45
C VAL A 66 4.50 -14.23 -26.60
N TYR A 67 5.80 -14.44 -26.38
CA TYR A 67 6.84 -14.14 -27.38
C TYR A 67 7.89 -15.27 -27.49
N GLY A 68 8.81 -15.14 -28.47
CA GLY A 68 9.84 -16.14 -28.71
C GLY A 68 9.27 -17.50 -29.11
N THR A 69 9.79 -18.56 -28.48
CA THR A 69 9.40 -19.96 -28.75
C THR A 69 7.99 -20.28 -28.24
N LEU A 70 7.52 -19.59 -27.19
CA LEU A 70 6.16 -19.75 -26.64
C LEU A 70 5.05 -19.24 -27.59
N LYS A 71 5.42 -18.63 -28.72
CA LYS A 71 4.46 -18.30 -29.79
C LYS A 71 3.93 -19.54 -30.50
N ASP A 72 4.61 -20.67 -30.38
CA ASP A 72 4.09 -21.93 -30.90
C ASP A 72 3.01 -22.47 -29.96
N PRO A 73 1.76 -22.65 -30.43
CA PRO A 73 0.67 -23.10 -29.56
C PRO A 73 0.88 -24.49 -28.97
N LYS A 74 1.62 -25.38 -29.67
CA LYS A 74 1.88 -26.73 -29.18
C LYS A 74 2.85 -26.66 -28.01
N MET A 75 3.97 -25.96 -28.17
CA MET A 75 4.91 -25.72 -27.09
C MET A 75 4.26 -25.02 -25.89
N LEU A 76 3.39 -24.04 -26.13
CA LEU A 76 2.67 -23.37 -25.06
C LEU A 76 1.71 -24.32 -24.32
N GLY A 77 0.97 -25.14 -25.06
CA GLY A 77 0.10 -26.17 -24.48
C GLY A 77 0.87 -27.18 -23.63
N ASP A 78 2.01 -27.66 -24.14
CA ASP A 78 2.88 -28.62 -23.45
C ASP A 78 3.44 -28.02 -22.14
N VAL A 79 3.86 -26.75 -22.13
CA VAL A 79 4.37 -26.07 -20.93
C VAL A 79 3.26 -25.81 -19.90
N LEU A 80 2.06 -25.47 -20.36
CA LEU A 80 0.92 -25.19 -19.48
C LEU A 80 0.17 -26.46 -19.04
N GLY A 81 0.49 -27.62 -19.62
CA GLY A 81 -0.22 -28.87 -19.35
C GLY A 81 -1.67 -28.86 -19.85
N LEU A 82 -1.95 -28.13 -20.94
CA LEU A 82 -3.30 -28.05 -21.52
C LEU A 82 -3.60 -29.28 -22.38
N GLU A 83 -4.78 -29.87 -22.19
CA GLU A 83 -5.26 -30.99 -23.01
C GLU A 83 -5.60 -30.55 -24.45
N GLU A 84 -6.09 -29.31 -24.60
CA GLU A 84 -6.41 -28.70 -25.89
C GLU A 84 -5.38 -27.63 -26.29
N LYS A 85 -5.11 -27.54 -27.60
CA LYS A 85 -4.21 -26.52 -28.16
C LYS A 85 -4.78 -25.10 -27.96
N PRO A 86 -4.04 -24.19 -27.31
CA PRO A 86 -4.51 -22.82 -27.07
C PRO A 86 -4.66 -22.03 -28.37
N ALA A 87 -5.73 -21.24 -28.45
CA ALA A 87 -5.98 -20.34 -29.57
C ALA A 87 -5.21 -19.01 -29.39
N LEU A 88 -4.13 -18.83 -30.18
CA LEU A 88 -3.34 -17.60 -30.16
C LEU A 88 -3.84 -16.59 -31.18
N ARG A 89 -3.83 -15.30 -30.81
CA ARG A 89 -4.17 -14.18 -31.69
C ARG A 89 -2.92 -13.35 -31.99
N PRO A 90 -2.65 -13.00 -33.26
CA PRO A 90 -1.57 -12.07 -33.59
C PRO A 90 -1.78 -10.73 -32.89
N ALA A 91 -0.75 -10.24 -32.20
CA ALA A 91 -0.77 -8.96 -31.49
C ALA A 91 0.59 -8.28 -31.58
N LYS A 92 0.62 -6.94 -31.40
CA LYS A 92 1.83 -6.12 -31.25
C LYS A 92 1.75 -5.41 -29.90
N VAL A 93 2.83 -5.48 -29.12
CA VAL A 93 2.98 -4.70 -27.88
C VAL A 93 3.83 -3.46 -28.17
N VAL A 94 3.39 -2.30 -27.69
CA VAL A 94 4.03 -0.99 -27.86
C VAL A 94 4.60 -0.55 -26.52
N GLY A 95 5.67 0.25 -26.49
CA GLY A 95 6.36 0.64 -25.25
C GLY A 95 7.38 -0.38 -24.75
N TYR A 96 7.67 -1.41 -25.55
CA TYR A 96 8.70 -2.39 -25.25
C TYR A 96 9.65 -2.55 -26.45
N SER A 97 10.92 -2.68 -26.15
CA SER A 97 12.00 -3.00 -27.07
C SER A 97 12.43 -4.46 -26.92
N ARG A 98 12.83 -5.09 -28.03
CA ARG A 98 13.39 -6.44 -27.99
C ARG A 98 14.90 -6.36 -27.91
N LYS A 99 15.50 -6.99 -26.90
CA LYS A 99 16.94 -7.23 -26.80
C LYS A 99 17.25 -8.73 -26.78
N LEU A 100 18.51 -9.09 -26.94
CA LEU A 100 18.97 -10.46 -26.76
C LEU A 100 19.59 -10.62 -25.38
N TRP A 101 19.11 -11.60 -24.63
CA TRP A 101 19.75 -12.07 -23.42
C TRP A 101 20.44 -13.40 -23.73
N GLY A 102 21.71 -13.30 -24.13
CA GLY A 102 22.42 -14.40 -24.78
C GLY A 102 21.77 -14.74 -26.12
N GLN A 103 21.27 -15.96 -26.26
CA GLN A 103 20.57 -16.43 -27.47
C GLN A 103 19.05 -16.20 -27.45
N TYR A 104 18.50 -15.77 -26.31
CA TYR A 104 17.05 -15.66 -26.14
C TYR A 104 16.59 -14.20 -26.36
N PRO A 105 15.57 -13.96 -27.20
CA PRO A 105 14.95 -12.65 -27.27
C PRO A 105 14.27 -12.35 -25.94
N ALA A 106 14.48 -11.16 -25.39
CA ALA A 106 13.87 -10.66 -24.17
C ALA A 106 13.24 -9.29 -24.43
N MET A 107 12.12 -9.01 -23.75
CA MET A 107 11.45 -7.71 -23.82
C MET A 107 12.00 -6.83 -22.69
N GLN A 108 12.35 -5.60 -23.02
CA GLN A 108 12.71 -4.54 -22.07
C GLN A 108 11.82 -3.33 -22.33
N ASP A 109 11.51 -2.53 -21.32
CA ASP A 109 10.87 -1.23 -21.51
C ASP A 109 11.56 -0.42 -22.60
N GLY A 110 10.76 0.14 -23.50
CA GLY A 110 11.21 0.89 -24.67
C GLY A 110 10.39 2.16 -24.85
N PRO A 111 10.80 3.04 -25.78
CA PRO A 111 10.02 4.21 -26.09
C PRO A 111 8.60 3.83 -26.53
N GLN A 112 7.62 4.61 -26.08
CA GLN A 112 6.20 4.38 -26.31
C GLN A 112 5.76 4.68 -27.76
N ASP A 113 6.66 5.29 -28.54
CA ASP A 113 6.44 5.72 -29.92
C ASP A 113 7.20 4.80 -30.89
N ALA A 114 6.60 3.67 -31.32
CA ALA A 114 7.16 2.80 -32.35
C ALA A 114 6.11 2.03 -33.18
#